data_AF-A0A9Q0HY86-F1
#
_entry.id   AF-A0A9Q0HY86-F1
#
_cell.length_a   1.000
_cell.length_b   1.000
_cell.length_c   1.000
_cell.angle_alpha   90.00
_cell.angle_beta   90.00
_cell.angle_gamma   90.00
#
_symmetry.space_group_name_H-M   'P 1'
#
loop_
_entity.id
_entity.type
_entity.pdbx_description
1 polymer ?
#
loop_
_entity_poly.entity_id
_entity_poly.type
_entity_poly.pdbx_seq_one_letter_code
_entity_poly.pdbx_strand_id
1 'polypeptide(L)'
;MYATKRLSEFKVTPEAALQPPPEGPSSGYLVVKEEDPDEETNTCCWGFCCGPRIRELPFPQNKFLTLKYSRQEGENRRTYTETVLFVPVLNLPLSANRYYVVVAKGKRQGQVYTCSKEEDMTTCCFCQCTQDVKPKPFDHRDIYHQIEIIPHKGRFTAKSVAADGFPPWIFRQKYWTLHENKPMNEQLGEAFGINKNTRLNYLELNTSTNVIAGKWYCPFIFLKEGSALKDQMKRSIFYEVTLEQFWEEVYSGTAKKRILFQGKDIMQEERESTEGFVWFRKTGDVTRERIGLSLALWERVKWEENREGWDEGASTMSEVKFGGFVLVERFSFKRLDGSVVLALDFIHSNKVRSQ
;
A
#
# COMPACT_ATOMS: atom_id res chain seq x y z
N MET A 1 -5.45 2.05 2.69
CA MET A 1 -5.23 3.13 1.72
C MET A 1 -4.32 4.18 2.33
N TYR A 2 -3.46 4.80 1.54
CA TYR A 2 -2.51 5.79 2.06
C TYR A 2 -2.75 7.17 1.46
N ALA A 3 -2.82 8.19 2.31
CA ALA A 3 -2.61 9.58 1.89
C ALA A 3 -1.11 9.87 1.80
N THR A 4 -0.71 10.98 1.20
CA THR A 4 0.69 11.38 1.08
C THR A 4 1.02 12.57 1.98
N LYS A 5 2.25 12.60 2.49
CA LYS A 5 2.86 13.78 3.11
C LYS A 5 4.24 14.02 2.52
N ARG A 6 4.67 15.28 2.43
CA ARG A 6 6.01 15.60 1.92
C ARG A 6 7.06 15.35 3.00
N LEU A 7 8.23 14.86 2.62
CA LEU A 7 9.32 14.61 3.58
C LEU A 7 9.82 15.90 4.24
N SER A 8 9.77 17.02 3.53
CA SER A 8 10.16 18.36 4.01
C SER A 8 9.33 18.82 5.20
N GLU A 9 8.03 18.48 5.26
CA GLU A 9 7.13 18.81 6.37
C GLU A 9 7.68 18.29 7.71
N PHE A 10 8.26 17.08 7.73
CA PHE A 10 8.80 16.48 8.95
C PHE A 10 10.15 17.07 9.38
N LYS A 11 10.89 17.71 8.46
CA LYS A 11 12.13 18.44 8.80
C LYS A 11 11.81 19.74 9.53
N VAL A 12 10.73 20.39 9.13
CA VAL A 12 10.28 21.66 9.72
C VAL A 12 9.47 21.41 11.00
N THR A 13 8.62 20.38 10.99
CA THR A 13 7.72 20.05 12.09
C THR A 13 7.76 18.54 12.37
N PRO A 14 8.73 18.07 13.16
CA PRO A 14 8.86 16.66 13.51
C PRO A 14 7.60 16.06 14.15
N GLU A 15 6.82 16.88 14.88
CA GLU A 15 5.57 16.51 15.53
C GLU A 15 4.49 16.07 14.53
N ALA A 16 4.62 16.44 13.25
CA ALA A 16 3.72 15.98 12.19
C ALA A 16 3.70 14.44 12.06
N ALA A 17 4.75 13.75 12.53
CA ALA A 17 4.83 12.28 12.57
C ALA A 17 3.98 11.66 13.70
N LEU A 18 3.59 12.43 14.72
CA LEU A 18 2.70 12.00 15.80
C LEU A 18 1.22 12.02 15.39
N GLN A 19 0.89 12.73 14.31
CA GLN A 19 -0.49 12.83 13.85
C GLN A 19 -1.07 11.45 13.54
N PRO A 20 -2.32 11.17 13.99
CA PRO A 20 -2.97 9.91 13.68
C PRO A 20 -3.16 9.78 12.16
N PRO A 21 -3.25 8.55 11.64
CA PRO A 21 -3.54 8.33 10.22
C PRO A 21 -4.92 8.90 9.85
N PRO A 22 -5.22 9.07 8.55
CA PRO A 22 -6.51 9.56 8.09
C PRO A 22 -7.67 8.71 8.64
N GLU A 23 -8.84 9.34 8.81
CA GLU A 23 -10.02 8.70 9.39
C GLU A 23 -10.40 7.37 8.69
N GLY A 24 -10.90 6.40 9.45
CA GLY A 24 -11.35 5.09 8.99
C GLY A 24 -10.30 3.99 9.10
N PRO A 25 -10.69 2.71 9.00
CA PRO A 25 -9.78 1.59 9.17
C PRO A 25 -8.79 1.49 8.01
N SER A 26 -7.72 0.75 8.25
CA SER A 26 -6.70 0.40 7.27
C SER A 26 -6.17 1.62 6.50
N SER A 27 -5.96 2.73 7.21
CA SER A 27 -5.45 4.00 6.67
C SER A 27 -3.99 4.24 7.06
N GLY A 28 -3.28 5.07 6.31
CA GLY A 28 -1.90 5.41 6.62
C GLY A 28 -1.39 6.60 5.82
N TYR A 29 -0.13 6.98 6.04
CA TYR A 29 0.58 7.98 5.25
C TYR A 29 1.77 7.35 4.52
N LEU A 30 1.96 7.72 3.26
CA LEU A 30 3.23 7.56 2.55
C LEU A 30 3.96 8.90 2.59
N VAL A 31 5.26 8.84 2.83
CA VAL A 31 6.14 10.01 2.83
C VAL A 31 6.82 10.09 1.46
N VAL A 32 6.64 11.22 0.79
CA VAL A 32 7.19 11.47 -0.54
C VAL A 32 8.34 12.44 -0.41
N LYS A 33 9.55 12.03 -0.82
CA LYS A 33 10.67 12.95 -0.96
C LYS A 33 10.47 13.74 -2.25
N GLU A 34 10.42 15.06 -2.12
CA GLU A 34 10.35 15.98 -3.26
C GLU A 34 11.65 15.88 -4.06
N GLU A 35 11.55 15.94 -5.39
CA GLU A 35 12.74 16.02 -6.25
C GLU A 35 13.36 17.40 -6.05
N ASP A 36 14.59 17.42 -5.56
CA ASP A 36 15.37 18.65 -5.49
C ASP A 36 16.14 18.77 -6.82
N PRO A 37 15.84 19.76 -7.68
CA PRO A 37 16.51 19.91 -8.97
C PRO A 37 18.01 20.18 -8.82
N ASP A 38 18.44 20.62 -7.62
CA ASP A 38 19.84 20.89 -7.28
C ASP A 38 20.52 19.71 -6.55
N GLU A 39 19.79 18.64 -6.19
CA GLU A 39 20.41 17.39 -5.74
C GLU A 39 21.08 16.73 -6.95
N GLU A 40 22.36 17.06 -7.20
CA GLU A 40 23.22 16.30 -8.10
C GLU A 40 23.09 14.82 -7.74
N THR A 41 22.44 14.05 -8.62
CA THR A 41 22.59 12.60 -8.62
C THR A 41 24.08 12.36 -8.86
N ASN A 42 24.84 12.19 -7.78
CA ASN A 42 26.27 11.93 -7.81
C ASN A 42 26.52 10.78 -8.78
N THR A 43 26.84 11.14 -10.02
CA THR A 43 27.06 10.21 -11.12
C THR A 43 28.47 9.73 -10.91
N CYS A 44 28.56 8.61 -10.20
CA CYS A 44 29.81 8.22 -9.61
C CYS A 44 30.34 7.02 -10.37
N CYS A 45 31.45 7.27 -11.06
CA CYS A 45 32.23 6.30 -11.82
C CYS A 45 32.55 5.07 -10.97
N TRP A 46 32.57 3.89 -11.60
CA TRP A 46 32.98 2.59 -11.02
C TRP A 46 31.98 1.86 -10.10
N GLY A 47 30.68 2.16 -10.13
CA GLY A 47 29.65 1.24 -9.62
C GLY A 47 29.57 1.03 -8.10
N PHE A 48 30.34 1.79 -7.31
CA PHE A 48 30.43 1.65 -5.85
C PHE A 48 29.64 2.69 -5.04
N CYS A 49 29.05 3.69 -5.68
CA CYS A 49 28.58 4.86 -4.94
C CYS A 49 27.17 4.64 -4.38
N CYS A 50 27.06 4.86 -3.08
CA CYS A 50 25.80 4.83 -2.35
C CYS A 50 25.12 6.18 -2.62
N GLY A 51 23.80 6.19 -2.87
CA GLY A 51 23.06 7.45 -2.84
C GLY A 51 23.14 8.13 -1.46
N PRO A 52 22.55 9.34 -1.34
CA PRO A 52 22.60 10.12 -0.12
C PRO A 52 22.18 9.29 1.10
N ARG A 53 22.90 9.50 2.21
CA ARG A 53 22.69 8.74 3.44
C ARG A 53 21.46 9.28 4.16
N ILE A 54 20.50 8.41 4.43
CA ILE A 54 19.35 8.71 5.28
C ILE A 54 19.79 8.56 6.74
N ARG A 55 19.52 9.60 7.53
CA ARG A 55 19.89 9.68 8.95
C ARG A 55 18.69 9.73 9.89
N GLU A 56 17.51 10.05 9.37
CA GLU A 56 16.34 10.39 10.16
C GLU A 56 15.10 9.65 9.62
N LEU A 57 14.09 9.58 10.47
CA LEU A 57 12.75 9.07 10.19
C LEU A 57 11.79 10.26 10.01
N PRO A 58 10.67 10.09 9.30
CA PRO A 58 10.25 8.88 8.58
C PRO A 58 11.01 8.66 7.26
N PHE A 59 11.06 7.41 6.79
CA PHE A 59 11.69 7.09 5.50
C PHE A 59 10.81 7.46 4.31
N PRO A 60 11.38 7.90 3.17
CA PRO A 60 10.60 8.15 1.95
C PRO A 60 10.18 6.84 1.27
N GLN A 61 8.95 6.79 0.78
CA GLN A 61 8.35 5.62 0.11
C GLN A 61 8.50 5.63 -1.42
N ASN A 62 8.81 6.78 -2.02
CA ASN A 62 9.06 6.92 -3.46
C ASN A 62 10.53 6.59 -3.87
N LYS A 63 11.29 5.93 -2.98
CA LYS A 63 12.68 5.52 -3.22
C LYS A 63 12.91 4.10 -2.69
N PHE A 64 13.69 3.30 -3.42
CA PHE A 64 14.28 2.11 -2.82
C PHE A 64 15.44 2.51 -1.92
N LEU A 65 15.58 1.85 -0.78
CA LEU A 65 16.60 2.14 0.20
C LEU A 65 17.58 0.97 0.32
N THR A 66 18.86 1.27 0.39
CA THR A 66 19.95 0.30 0.53
C THR A 66 20.46 0.32 1.95
N LEU A 67 20.16 -0.73 2.70
CA LEU A 67 20.71 -0.99 4.01
C LEU A 67 22.15 -1.48 3.85
N LYS A 68 23.07 -0.93 4.66
CA LYS A 68 24.47 -1.36 4.73
C LYS A 68 24.87 -1.64 6.18
N TYR A 69 25.44 -2.81 6.41
CA TYR A 69 26.05 -3.19 7.67
C TYR A 69 27.46 -3.71 7.41
N SER A 70 28.47 -3.12 8.06
CA SER A 70 29.84 -3.60 7.97
C SER A 70 30.28 -4.20 9.29
N ARG A 71 30.89 -5.39 9.24
CA ARG A 71 31.51 -6.07 10.38
C ARG A 71 32.99 -6.25 10.10
N GLN A 72 33.82 -5.98 11.10
CA GLN A 72 35.22 -6.39 11.08
C GLN A 72 35.32 -7.88 11.40
N GLU A 73 35.97 -8.64 10.53
CA GLU A 73 36.27 -10.06 10.69
C GLU A 73 37.79 -10.23 10.53
N GLY A 74 38.51 -10.11 11.65
CA GLY A 74 39.97 -10.04 11.66
C GLY A 74 40.47 -8.76 10.98
N GLU A 75 41.40 -8.90 10.04
CA GLU A 75 41.93 -7.79 9.21
C GLU A 75 40.97 -7.37 8.09
N ASN A 76 39.96 -8.20 7.76
CA ASN A 76 39.04 -7.96 6.67
C ASN A 76 37.75 -7.28 7.15
N ARG A 77 37.23 -6.36 6.32
CA ARG A 77 35.92 -5.73 6.54
C ARG A 77 34.89 -6.34 5.59
N ARG A 78 33.97 -7.15 6.11
CA ARG A 78 32.82 -7.63 5.33
C ARG A 78 31.68 -6.61 5.40
N THR A 79 31.09 -6.30 4.26
CA THR A 79 29.93 -5.41 4.16
C THR A 79 28.76 -6.17 3.56
N TYR A 80 27.67 -6.21 4.31
CA TYR A 80 26.41 -6.82 3.94
C TYR A 80 25.46 -5.71 3.46
N THR A 81 24.77 -5.95 2.36
CA THR A 81 23.87 -4.97 1.74
C THR A 81 22.55 -5.59 1.37
N GLU A 82 21.47 -4.87 1.63
CA GLU A 82 20.11 -5.27 1.25
C GLU A 82 19.38 -4.07 0.64
N THR A 83 18.70 -4.27 -0.49
CA THR A 83 17.86 -3.22 -1.09
C THR A 83 16.40 -3.52 -0.83
N VAL A 84 15.71 -2.57 -0.21
CA VAL A 84 14.36 -2.76 0.30
C VAL A 84 13.46 -1.55 0.03
N LEU A 85 12.15 -1.79 0.07
CA LEU A 85 11.12 -0.76 0.16
C LEU A 85 10.49 -0.86 1.56
N PHE A 86 10.48 0.25 2.30
CA PHE A 86 9.81 0.34 3.59
C PHE A 86 8.40 0.89 3.40
N VAL A 87 7.38 0.08 3.66
CA VAL A 87 5.97 0.49 3.61
C VAL A 87 5.46 0.68 5.04
N PRO A 88 5.05 1.89 5.45
CA PRO A 88 4.51 2.13 6.80
C PRO A 88 3.34 1.20 7.11
N VAL A 89 3.26 0.70 8.35
CA VAL A 89 2.14 -0.14 8.78
C VAL A 89 0.86 0.71 8.88
N LEU A 90 -0.27 0.13 8.45
CA LEU A 90 -1.59 0.76 8.50
C LEU A 90 -2.05 1.02 9.95
N ASN A 91 -2.96 1.98 10.13
CA ASN A 91 -3.60 2.35 11.40
C ASN A 91 -2.65 2.90 12.47
N LEU A 92 -1.43 3.25 12.09
CA LEU A 92 -0.43 3.80 13.01
C LEU A 92 0.06 5.17 12.53
N PRO A 93 0.41 6.07 13.46
CA PRO A 93 1.14 7.28 13.11
C PRO A 93 2.54 6.94 12.62
N LEU A 94 3.16 7.82 11.81
CA LEU A 94 4.51 7.59 11.27
C LEU A 94 5.58 7.50 12.36
N SER A 95 5.36 8.17 13.49
CA SER A 95 6.21 8.11 14.70
C SER A 95 6.30 6.73 15.35
N ALA A 96 5.38 5.80 15.02
CA ALA A 96 5.50 4.42 15.47
C ALA A 96 6.71 3.70 14.84
N ASN A 97 7.24 4.22 13.73
CA ASN A 97 8.41 3.68 13.02
C ASN A 97 8.29 2.19 12.66
N ARG A 98 7.06 1.72 12.42
CA ARG A 98 6.75 0.34 12.04
C ARG A 98 6.52 0.23 10.56
N TYR A 99 7.19 -0.74 9.94
CA TYR A 99 7.17 -0.94 8.50
C TYR A 99 7.01 -2.41 8.14
N TYR A 100 6.32 -2.66 7.02
CA TYR A 100 6.53 -3.85 6.21
C TYR A 100 7.76 -3.62 5.35
N VAL A 101 8.73 -4.53 5.43
CA VAL A 101 10.00 -4.39 4.69
C VAL A 101 9.99 -5.31 3.47
N VAL A 102 9.81 -4.73 2.29
CA VAL A 102 9.68 -5.45 1.02
C VAL A 102 11.05 -5.60 0.36
N VAL A 103 11.37 -6.81 -0.11
CA VAL A 103 12.60 -7.11 -0.85
C VAL A 103 12.54 -6.48 -2.24
N ALA A 104 13.47 -5.57 -2.55
CA ALA A 104 13.44 -4.84 -3.82
C ALA A 104 14.18 -5.53 -4.97
N LYS A 105 15.14 -6.42 -4.67
CA LYS A 105 16.00 -7.07 -5.68
C LYS A 105 16.28 -8.53 -5.34
N GLY A 106 16.71 -9.31 -6.34
CA GLY A 106 17.13 -10.69 -6.17
C GLY A 106 16.02 -11.72 -6.37
N LYS A 107 16.24 -12.94 -5.87
CA LYS A 107 15.33 -14.09 -6.08
C LYS A 107 13.98 -13.94 -5.39
N ARG A 108 13.93 -13.16 -4.31
CA ARG A 108 12.75 -12.94 -3.45
C ARG A 108 12.09 -11.59 -3.66
N GLN A 109 12.41 -10.92 -4.77
CA GLN A 109 11.86 -9.61 -5.10
C GLN A 109 10.33 -9.61 -5.00
N GLY A 110 9.79 -8.63 -4.30
CA GLY A 110 8.36 -8.45 -4.04
C GLY A 110 7.82 -9.16 -2.80
N GLN A 111 8.62 -10.02 -2.14
CA GLN A 111 8.27 -10.64 -0.86
C GLN A 111 8.58 -9.70 0.32
N VAL A 112 7.97 -9.97 1.47
CA VAL A 112 8.16 -9.20 2.71
C VAL A 112 9.06 -9.98 3.66
N TYR A 113 10.00 -9.28 4.30
CA TYR A 113 10.81 -9.86 5.36
C TYR A 113 9.92 -10.26 6.54
N THR A 114 10.16 -11.45 7.08
CA THR A 114 9.40 -12.03 8.19
C THR A 114 10.35 -12.24 9.36
N CYS A 115 9.95 -11.82 10.56
CA CYS A 115 10.64 -12.14 11.80
C CYS A 115 10.57 -13.66 12.07
N SER A 116 11.68 -14.25 12.49
CA SER A 116 11.72 -15.63 12.99
C SER A 116 11.11 -15.73 14.38
N LYS A 117 10.59 -16.90 14.74
CA LYS A 117 10.25 -17.27 16.12
C LYS A 117 11.38 -18.06 16.77
N GLU A 118 11.28 -18.31 18.07
CA GLU A 118 12.18 -19.24 18.77
C GLU A 118 12.12 -20.67 18.17
N GLU A 119 10.92 -21.12 17.76
CA GLU A 119 10.71 -22.41 17.11
C GLU A 119 11.44 -22.54 15.76
N ASP A 120 11.70 -21.42 15.07
CA ASP A 120 12.46 -21.38 13.83
C ASP A 120 13.99 -21.39 14.07
N MET A 121 14.44 -21.34 15.34
CA MET A 121 15.85 -21.34 15.70
C MET A 121 16.40 -22.75 15.81
N THR A 122 17.33 -23.10 14.94
CA THR A 122 18.18 -24.29 15.15
C THR A 122 19.35 -23.99 16.08
N THR A 123 19.64 -24.92 16.98
CA THR A 123 20.89 -24.92 17.74
C THR A 123 22.07 -25.21 16.80
N CYS A 124 23.10 -24.35 16.77
CA CYS A 124 24.32 -24.61 16.01
C CYS A 124 25.54 -24.35 16.89
N CYS A 125 26.33 -25.40 17.16
CA CYS A 125 27.68 -25.34 17.75
C CYS A 125 27.83 -24.38 18.95
N PHE A 126 27.32 -24.78 20.12
CA PHE A 126 27.42 -24.07 21.42
C PHE A 126 26.93 -22.61 21.43
N CYS A 127 26.20 -22.15 20.40
CA CYS A 127 25.54 -20.85 20.37
C CYS A 127 24.13 -20.94 19.75
N GLN A 128 23.20 -20.09 20.20
CA GLN A 128 21.89 -19.95 19.58
C GLN A 128 22.05 -19.22 18.24
N CYS A 129 22.11 -19.97 17.14
CA CYS A 129 22.15 -19.43 15.79
C CYS A 129 20.74 -19.37 15.22
N THR A 130 20.09 -18.22 15.34
CA THR A 130 18.80 -17.95 14.69
C THR A 130 18.92 -18.17 13.18
N GLN A 131 18.25 -19.17 12.63
CA GLN A 131 18.05 -19.25 11.18
C GLN A 131 16.97 -18.24 10.81
N ASP A 132 17.34 -17.30 9.94
CA ASP A 132 16.41 -16.27 9.51
C ASP A 132 15.32 -16.90 8.64
N VAL A 133 14.06 -16.62 8.98
CA VAL A 133 12.94 -16.96 8.12
C VAL A 133 13.11 -16.20 6.81
N LYS A 134 13.07 -16.99 5.76
CA LYS A 134 13.11 -16.59 4.37
C LYS A 134 11.88 -15.71 4.06
N PRO A 135 12.03 -14.54 3.40
CA PRO A 135 10.92 -13.63 3.08
C PRO A 135 9.71 -14.34 2.45
N LYS A 136 8.50 -13.93 2.84
CA LYS A 136 7.23 -14.57 2.46
C LYS A 136 6.32 -13.60 1.66
N PRO A 137 5.33 -14.10 0.91
CA PRO A 137 4.27 -13.26 0.38
C PRO A 137 3.59 -12.47 1.51
N PHE A 138 3.20 -11.23 1.22
CA PHE A 138 2.56 -10.36 2.20
C PHE A 138 1.24 -10.94 2.72
N ASP A 139 1.07 -10.90 4.04
CA ASP A 139 -0.20 -11.03 4.75
C ASP A 139 -0.25 -9.92 5.81
N HIS A 140 -1.29 -9.09 5.77
CA HIS A 140 -1.48 -7.95 6.69
C HIS A 140 -1.82 -8.37 8.11
N ARG A 141 -2.30 -9.62 8.31
CA ARG A 141 -2.63 -10.19 9.63
C ARG A 141 -1.41 -10.74 10.34
N ASP A 142 -0.33 -10.99 9.60
CA ASP A 142 0.90 -11.55 10.14
C ASP A 142 1.74 -10.45 10.81
N ILE A 143 1.69 -10.44 12.15
CA ILE A 143 2.47 -9.51 12.98
C ILE A 143 3.98 -9.67 12.79
N TYR A 144 4.46 -10.85 12.36
CA TYR A 144 5.89 -11.09 12.11
C TYR A 144 6.37 -10.42 10.83
N HIS A 145 5.49 -9.91 9.96
CA HIS A 145 5.88 -9.03 8.86
C HIS A 145 6.15 -7.58 9.29
N GLN A 146 5.78 -7.20 10.52
CA GLN A 146 5.97 -5.84 11.02
C GLN A 146 7.29 -5.72 11.77
N ILE A 147 8.11 -4.77 11.34
CA ILE A 147 9.42 -4.46 11.94
C ILE A 147 9.40 -3.02 12.43
N GLU A 148 9.79 -2.81 13.69
CA GLU A 148 9.99 -1.49 14.27
C GLU A 148 11.44 -1.05 14.08
N ILE A 149 11.63 0.15 13.50
CA ILE A 149 12.95 0.73 13.25
C ILE A 149 13.29 1.72 14.36
N ILE A 150 14.46 1.53 14.97
CA ILE A 150 14.94 2.33 16.09
C ILE A 150 16.12 3.18 15.60
N PRO A 151 15.97 4.52 15.57
CA PRO A 151 17.06 5.41 15.19
C PRO A 151 18.11 5.55 16.31
N HIS A 152 19.37 5.73 15.91
CA HIS A 152 20.51 5.96 16.79
C HIS A 152 21.55 6.85 16.11
N LYS A 153 21.48 8.17 16.34
CA LYS A 153 22.46 9.17 15.85
C LYS A 153 22.82 9.00 14.36
N GLY A 154 21.81 8.96 13.48
CA GLY A 154 22.02 8.79 12.03
C GLY A 154 22.31 7.36 11.57
N ARG A 155 22.16 6.37 12.46
CA ARG A 155 22.20 4.92 12.17
C ARG A 155 20.94 4.29 12.74
N PHE A 156 20.73 3.01 12.47
CA PHE A 156 19.50 2.33 12.88
C PHE A 156 19.78 0.94 13.43
N THR A 157 18.78 0.41 14.14
CA THR A 157 18.60 -0.99 14.47
C THR A 157 17.11 -1.32 14.34
N ALA A 158 16.73 -2.59 14.43
CA ALA A 158 15.35 -2.99 14.32
C ALA A 158 14.95 -4.01 15.38
N LYS A 159 13.67 -4.00 15.76
CA LYS A 159 13.03 -4.99 16.63
C LYS A 159 11.79 -5.56 15.95
N SER A 160 11.41 -6.78 16.34
CA SER A 160 10.12 -7.32 15.93
C SER A 160 9.03 -6.62 16.73
N VAL A 161 7.87 -6.42 16.10
CA VAL A 161 6.67 -5.97 16.81
C VAL A 161 6.08 -7.13 17.62
N ALA A 162 6.24 -8.37 17.15
CA ALA A 162 5.88 -9.56 17.91
C ALA A 162 6.87 -9.76 19.08
N ALA A 163 6.35 -10.03 20.27
CA ALA A 163 7.17 -10.14 21.48
C ALA A 163 8.17 -11.30 21.44
N ASP A 164 7.82 -12.39 20.77
CA ASP A 164 8.62 -13.59 20.54
C ASP A 164 9.34 -13.57 19.17
N GLY A 165 9.27 -12.46 18.44
CA GLY A 165 9.80 -12.32 17.10
C GLY A 165 11.23 -11.79 17.07
N PHE A 166 12.02 -12.31 16.13
CA PHE A 166 13.40 -11.89 15.89
C PHE A 166 13.52 -11.38 14.45
N PRO A 167 13.80 -10.08 14.22
CA PRO A 167 14.01 -9.57 12.87
C PRO A 167 15.15 -10.31 12.15
N PRO A 168 15.13 -10.37 10.80
CA PRO A 168 16.23 -10.97 10.06
C PRO A 168 17.58 -10.35 10.43
N TRP A 169 18.65 -11.12 10.27
CA TRP A 169 19.97 -10.90 10.87
C TRP A 169 20.48 -9.49 10.66
N ILE A 170 20.39 -9.01 9.44
CA ILE A 170 20.91 -7.69 9.06
C ILE A 170 20.16 -6.54 9.75
N PHE A 171 18.85 -6.70 10.00
CA PHE A 171 18.02 -5.68 10.64
C PHE A 171 18.22 -5.64 12.16
N ARG A 172 18.40 -6.80 12.81
CA ARG A 172 18.67 -6.87 14.27
C ARG A 172 20.10 -6.46 14.65
N GLN A 173 21.00 -6.31 13.68
CA GLN A 173 22.32 -5.72 13.94
C GLN A 173 22.17 -4.27 14.42
N LYS A 174 23.11 -3.85 15.26
CA LYS A 174 23.22 -2.46 15.68
C LYS A 174 23.96 -1.65 14.63
N TYR A 175 23.56 -0.39 14.46
CA TYR A 175 24.31 0.63 13.74
C TYR A 175 24.42 0.43 12.23
N TRP A 176 23.46 -0.25 11.59
CA TRP A 176 23.39 -0.25 10.14
C TRP A 176 23.01 1.14 9.61
N THR A 177 23.46 1.46 8.40
CA THR A 177 23.18 2.73 7.71
C THR A 177 22.23 2.50 6.55
N LEU A 178 21.49 3.55 6.19
CA LEU A 178 20.54 3.52 5.10
C LEU A 178 20.93 4.57 4.06
N HIS A 179 20.89 4.17 2.80
CA HIS A 179 21.25 5.02 1.66
C HIS A 179 20.14 4.99 0.64
N GLU A 180 19.84 6.13 0.04
CA GLU A 180 18.95 6.17 -1.11
C GLU A 180 19.56 5.34 -2.25
N ASN A 181 18.71 4.56 -2.93
CA ASN A 181 19.03 3.94 -4.19
C ASN A 181 18.41 4.78 -5.32
N LYS A 182 18.58 4.34 -6.58
CA LYS A 182 17.96 5.00 -7.73
C LYS A 182 16.47 5.26 -7.48
N PRO A 183 15.93 6.41 -7.95
CA PRO A 183 14.51 6.69 -7.89
C PRO A 183 13.71 5.55 -8.52
N MET A 184 12.51 5.33 -8.00
CA MET A 184 11.54 4.51 -8.70
C MET A 184 11.17 5.23 -9.99
N ASN A 185 10.85 4.50 -11.06
CA ASN A 185 10.35 5.08 -12.31
C ASN A 185 8.89 5.59 -12.17
N GLU A 186 8.46 5.84 -10.94
CA GLU A 186 7.09 6.08 -10.51
C GLU A 186 7.09 7.34 -9.66
N GLN A 187 6.47 8.41 -10.16
CA GLN A 187 6.29 9.65 -9.41
C GLN A 187 4.97 9.58 -8.64
N LEU A 188 5.07 9.54 -7.31
CA LEU A 188 3.91 9.69 -6.43
C LEU A 188 3.53 11.16 -6.36
N GLY A 189 2.31 11.46 -6.79
CA GLY A 189 1.72 12.80 -6.66
C GLY A 189 1.09 13.01 -5.29
N GLU A 190 0.38 14.13 -5.14
CA GLU A 190 -0.36 14.43 -3.93
C GLU A 190 -1.67 13.63 -3.85
N ALA A 191 -1.95 13.10 -2.67
CA ALA A 191 -3.15 12.37 -2.33
C ALA A 191 -3.56 12.70 -0.88
N PHE A 192 -4.55 13.59 -0.72
CA PHE A 192 -5.00 14.06 0.60
C PHE A 192 -6.07 13.16 1.25
N GLY A 193 -6.43 12.06 0.58
CA GLY A 193 -7.53 11.20 0.98
C GLY A 193 -8.88 11.73 0.51
N ILE A 194 -9.88 11.65 1.38
CA ILE A 194 -11.26 12.02 1.06
C ILE A 194 -11.47 13.54 1.16
N ASN A 195 -12.08 14.12 0.15
CA ASN A 195 -12.60 15.48 0.19
C ASN A 195 -14.10 15.44 0.56
N LYS A 196 -14.40 15.66 1.85
CA LYS A 196 -15.77 15.59 2.37
C LYS A 196 -16.70 16.59 1.68
N ASN A 197 -16.23 17.79 1.36
CA ASN A 197 -17.05 18.81 0.72
C ASN A 197 -17.46 18.38 -0.69
N THR A 198 -16.48 17.91 -1.48
CA THR A 198 -16.74 17.38 -2.82
C THR A 198 -17.67 16.17 -2.78
N ARG A 199 -17.47 15.24 -1.83
CA ARG A 199 -18.30 14.04 -1.70
C ARG A 199 -19.76 14.36 -1.34
N LEU A 200 -19.98 15.37 -0.49
CA LEU A 200 -21.31 15.78 -0.02
C LEU A 200 -22.08 16.60 -1.07
N ASN A 201 -21.39 17.35 -1.92
CA ASN A 201 -22.01 18.18 -2.95
C ASN A 201 -22.38 17.39 -4.23
N TYR A 202 -22.78 16.12 -4.09
CA TYR A 202 -23.14 15.26 -5.22
C TYR A 202 -24.36 15.78 -6.02
N LEU A 203 -25.20 16.61 -5.39
CA LEU A 203 -26.31 17.28 -6.07
C LEU A 203 -25.84 18.34 -7.06
N GLU A 204 -24.62 18.87 -6.96
CA GLU A 204 -24.14 19.86 -7.94
C GLU A 204 -23.46 19.20 -9.15
N LEU A 205 -23.34 17.86 -9.14
CA LEU A 205 -22.77 17.11 -10.25
C LEU A 205 -23.67 17.22 -11.49
N ASN A 206 -23.07 17.63 -12.60
CA ASN A 206 -23.69 17.48 -13.90
C ASN A 206 -23.77 15.99 -14.26
N THR A 207 -24.80 15.60 -15.01
CA THR A 207 -25.02 14.20 -15.43
C THR A 207 -23.96 13.68 -16.40
N SER A 208 -23.11 14.55 -16.95
CA SER A 208 -22.06 14.24 -17.92
C SER A 208 -20.64 14.24 -17.36
N THR A 209 -20.43 14.57 -16.08
CA THR A 209 -19.08 14.76 -15.51
C THR A 209 -18.83 13.88 -14.30
N ASN A 210 -17.70 13.18 -14.32
CA ASN A 210 -17.20 12.45 -13.16
C ASN A 210 -16.39 13.41 -12.27
N VAL A 211 -16.60 13.34 -10.96
CA VAL A 211 -15.85 14.14 -9.98
C VAL A 211 -15.08 13.23 -9.04
N ILE A 212 -13.83 13.56 -8.78
CA ILE A 212 -12.98 12.82 -7.84
C ILE A 212 -13.22 13.36 -6.43
N ALA A 213 -13.94 12.58 -5.62
CA ALA A 213 -14.23 12.87 -4.23
C ALA A 213 -13.13 12.40 -3.27
N GLY A 214 -12.21 11.56 -3.72
CA GLY A 214 -11.07 11.15 -2.91
C GLY A 214 -9.92 10.56 -3.71
N LYS A 215 -8.70 10.71 -3.19
CA LYS A 215 -7.48 10.20 -3.81
C LYS A 215 -6.52 9.64 -2.75
N TRP A 216 -6.03 8.43 -3.00
CA TRP A 216 -5.06 7.71 -2.17
C TRP A 216 -4.06 6.95 -3.05
N TYR A 217 -3.06 6.36 -2.41
CA TYR A 217 -2.20 5.33 -3.00
C TYR A 217 -2.33 4.00 -2.26
N CYS A 218 -2.01 2.93 -3.00
CA CYS A 218 -1.97 1.56 -2.52
C CYS A 218 -0.65 0.91 -2.95
N PRO A 219 0.26 0.55 -2.03
CA PRO A 219 1.42 -0.28 -2.34
C PRO A 219 0.98 -1.63 -2.94
N PHE A 220 1.76 -2.14 -3.90
CA PHE A 220 1.44 -3.38 -4.64
C PHE A 220 1.29 -4.62 -3.75
N ILE A 221 1.87 -4.63 -2.54
CA ILE A 221 1.69 -5.74 -1.61
C ILE A 221 0.22 -5.92 -1.20
N PHE A 222 -0.63 -4.89 -1.27
CA PHE A 222 -2.05 -4.93 -0.89
C PHE A 222 -3.01 -5.27 -2.05
N LEU A 223 -2.52 -5.32 -3.29
CA LEU A 223 -3.30 -5.63 -4.50
C LEU A 223 -2.51 -6.62 -5.34
N LYS A 224 -3.03 -7.81 -5.66
CA LYS A 224 -2.35 -8.84 -6.45
C LYS A 224 -2.98 -8.94 -7.83
N GLU A 225 -2.17 -8.88 -8.90
CA GLU A 225 -2.67 -9.00 -10.29
C GLU A 225 -2.56 -10.43 -10.87
N GLY A 226 -2.52 -11.46 -10.02
CA GLY A 226 -2.41 -12.87 -10.45
C GLY A 226 -1.04 -13.30 -11.02
N SER A 227 -0.18 -12.35 -11.40
CA SER A 227 1.19 -12.59 -11.83
C SER A 227 2.20 -12.81 -10.69
N ALA A 228 3.43 -13.23 -11.01
CA ALA A 228 4.50 -13.31 -10.03
C ALA A 228 4.82 -11.93 -9.41
N LEU A 229 5.04 -11.88 -8.09
CA LEU A 229 5.28 -10.62 -7.34
C LEU A 229 6.43 -9.79 -7.91
N LYS A 230 7.47 -10.46 -8.41
CA LYS A 230 8.62 -9.82 -9.06
C LYS A 230 8.21 -9.05 -10.31
N ASP A 231 7.33 -9.61 -11.12
CA ASP A 231 6.90 -8.99 -12.38
C ASP A 231 5.86 -7.91 -12.11
N GLN A 232 5.00 -8.10 -11.10
CA GLN A 232 4.10 -7.06 -10.64
C GLN A 232 4.86 -5.84 -10.13
N MET A 233 5.82 -6.02 -9.21
CA MET A 233 6.62 -4.95 -8.64
C MET A 233 7.43 -4.17 -9.68
N LYS A 234 7.79 -4.79 -10.80
CA LYS A 234 8.46 -4.11 -11.93
C LYS A 234 7.50 -3.25 -12.76
N ARG A 235 6.22 -3.61 -12.78
CA ARG A 235 5.19 -2.91 -13.56
C ARG A 235 4.56 -1.77 -12.78
N SER A 236 4.23 -2.00 -11.52
CA SER A 236 3.64 -1.01 -10.62
C SER A 236 4.01 -1.34 -9.17
N ILE A 237 4.73 -0.44 -8.50
CA ILE A 237 5.03 -0.51 -7.07
C ILE A 237 3.88 0.10 -6.29
N PHE A 238 3.27 1.16 -6.81
CA PHE A 238 2.08 1.78 -6.26
C PHE A 238 0.94 1.80 -7.27
N TYR A 239 -0.27 1.81 -6.75
CA TYR A 239 -1.51 2.01 -7.49
C TYR A 239 -2.15 3.29 -6.96
N GLU A 240 -2.59 4.16 -7.85
CA GLU A 240 -3.49 5.26 -7.50
C GLU A 240 -4.88 4.68 -7.22
N VAL A 241 -5.50 5.15 -6.14
CA VAL A 241 -6.87 4.79 -5.79
C VAL A 241 -7.70 6.05 -5.77
N THR A 242 -8.68 6.15 -6.66
CA THR A 242 -9.62 7.27 -6.71
C THR A 242 -11.00 6.82 -6.26
N LEU A 243 -11.70 7.70 -5.55
CA LEU A 243 -13.14 7.62 -5.34
C LEU A 243 -13.79 8.64 -6.28
N GLU A 244 -14.44 8.15 -7.32
CA GLU A 244 -15.14 8.93 -8.33
C GLU A 244 -16.65 8.92 -8.06
N GLN A 245 -17.32 10.04 -8.30
CA GLN A 245 -18.77 10.17 -8.22
C GLN A 245 -19.32 10.62 -9.57
N PHE A 246 -20.39 9.98 -10.03
CA PHE A 246 -21.09 10.35 -11.25
C PHE A 246 -22.54 9.86 -11.24
N TRP A 247 -23.35 10.45 -12.10
CA TRP A 247 -24.74 10.04 -12.32
C TRP A 247 -24.80 9.02 -13.45
N GLU A 248 -25.40 7.85 -13.19
CA GLU A 248 -25.65 6.82 -14.21
C GLU A 248 -27.14 6.78 -14.57
N GLU A 249 -27.47 6.82 -15.86
CA GLU A 249 -28.84 6.71 -16.34
C GLU A 249 -29.37 5.28 -16.18
N VAL A 250 -30.54 5.14 -15.58
CA VAL A 250 -31.17 3.84 -15.36
C VAL A 250 -32.29 3.62 -16.36
N TYR A 251 -32.01 2.75 -17.34
CA TYR A 251 -32.98 2.40 -18.38
C TYR A 251 -34.03 1.38 -17.93
N SER A 252 -33.78 0.57 -16.90
CA SER A 252 -34.79 -0.24 -16.18
C SER A 252 -34.17 -0.94 -14.96
N GLY A 253 -34.95 -1.10 -13.88
CA GLY A 253 -34.82 -2.18 -12.89
C GLY A 253 -33.47 -2.41 -12.20
N THR A 254 -33.44 -2.08 -10.91
CA THR A 254 -32.54 -2.62 -9.87
C THR A 254 -31.04 -2.36 -10.05
N ALA A 255 -30.58 -1.31 -9.39
CA ALA A 255 -29.17 -1.05 -9.11
C ALA A 255 -28.55 -2.22 -8.32
N LYS A 256 -27.67 -3.01 -8.97
CA LYS A 256 -26.83 -4.01 -8.29
C LYS A 256 -25.40 -3.48 -8.20
N LYS A 257 -24.69 -3.82 -7.12
CA LYS A 257 -23.23 -3.61 -7.03
C LYS A 257 -22.56 -4.20 -8.27
N ARG A 258 -21.81 -3.38 -9.02
CA ARG A 258 -21.03 -3.84 -10.17
C ARG A 258 -19.57 -3.78 -9.79
N ILE A 259 -18.84 -4.86 -10.07
CA ILE A 259 -17.39 -4.85 -9.95
C ILE A 259 -16.85 -5.03 -11.36
N LEU A 260 -15.94 -4.15 -11.76
CA LEU A 260 -15.37 -4.11 -13.08
C LEU A 260 -13.87 -4.43 -13.03
N PHE A 261 -13.44 -5.33 -13.92
CA PHE A 261 -12.03 -5.58 -14.23
C PHE A 261 -11.79 -5.18 -15.67
N GLN A 262 -10.87 -4.23 -15.92
CA GLN A 262 -10.58 -3.74 -17.27
C GLN A 262 -11.85 -3.37 -18.07
N GLY A 263 -12.85 -2.81 -17.40
CA GLY A 263 -14.14 -2.43 -18.00
C GLY A 263 -15.14 -3.56 -18.24
N LYS A 264 -14.92 -4.77 -17.69
CA LYS A 264 -15.86 -5.91 -17.79
C LYS A 264 -16.33 -6.37 -16.41
N ASP A 265 -17.59 -6.78 -16.30
CA ASP A 265 -18.16 -7.30 -15.06
C ASP A 265 -17.42 -8.54 -14.53
N ILE A 266 -17.06 -8.51 -13.26
CA ILE A 266 -16.41 -9.62 -12.53
C ILE A 266 -17.24 -10.05 -11.34
N MET A 267 -17.17 -11.34 -11.02
CA MET A 267 -17.78 -11.90 -9.82
C MET A 267 -16.74 -11.98 -8.70
N GLN A 268 -17.15 -11.64 -7.49
CA GLN A 268 -16.40 -11.92 -6.27
C GLN A 268 -16.40 -13.44 -6.04
N GLU A 269 -15.25 -14.05 -5.79
CA GLU A 269 -15.20 -15.47 -5.44
C GLU A 269 -15.72 -15.64 -3.99
N GLU A 270 -16.75 -16.47 -3.79
CA GLU A 270 -17.37 -16.74 -2.47
C GLU A 270 -16.48 -17.56 -1.52
N ARG A 271 -15.32 -18.05 -1.99
CA ARG A 271 -14.43 -18.86 -1.15
C ARG A 271 -13.77 -18.02 -0.07
N GLU A 272 -13.67 -18.60 1.12
CA GLU A 272 -12.99 -18.03 2.28
C GLU A 272 -11.59 -17.48 1.91
N SER A 273 -11.26 -16.32 2.47
CA SER A 273 -10.04 -15.56 2.26
C SER A 273 -8.80 -16.24 2.90
N THR A 274 -8.46 -17.44 2.43
CA THR A 274 -7.38 -18.27 3.00
C THR A 274 -6.03 -17.56 3.03
N GLU A 275 -5.76 -16.65 2.09
CA GLU A 275 -4.51 -15.89 1.99
C GLU A 275 -4.58 -14.45 2.53
N GLY A 276 -5.68 -14.04 3.17
CA GLY A 276 -5.84 -12.64 3.64
C GLY A 276 -6.16 -11.65 2.51
N PHE A 277 -6.64 -12.16 1.37
CA PHE A 277 -7.12 -11.40 0.20
C PHE A 277 -8.53 -11.86 -0.18
N VAL A 278 -9.34 -10.91 -0.66
CA VAL A 278 -10.56 -11.15 -1.43
C VAL A 278 -10.17 -11.27 -2.89
N TRP A 279 -10.55 -12.38 -3.53
CA TRP A 279 -10.22 -12.63 -4.92
C TRP A 279 -11.42 -12.35 -5.83
N PHE A 280 -11.13 -11.69 -6.95
CA PHE A 280 -12.07 -11.38 -8.01
C PHE A 280 -11.62 -12.04 -9.29
N ARG A 281 -12.56 -12.59 -10.04
CA ARG A 281 -12.28 -13.28 -11.29
C ARG A 281 -13.22 -12.82 -12.39
N LYS A 282 -12.67 -12.70 -13.59
CA LYS A 282 -13.43 -12.31 -14.77
C LYS A 282 -14.43 -13.38 -15.17
N THR A 283 -15.66 -12.94 -15.41
CA THR A 283 -16.78 -13.78 -15.82
C THR A 283 -16.48 -14.44 -17.16
N GLY A 284 -16.58 -15.77 -17.23
CA GLY A 284 -16.35 -16.54 -18.46
C GLY A 284 -14.89 -16.76 -18.86
N ASP A 285 -13.92 -16.39 -18.01
CA ASP A 285 -12.50 -16.46 -18.36
C ASP A 285 -11.86 -17.84 -18.10
N VAL A 286 -11.38 -18.47 -19.17
CA VAL A 286 -10.62 -19.73 -19.18
C VAL A 286 -9.19 -19.53 -18.67
N THR A 287 -8.64 -18.31 -18.80
CA THR A 287 -7.23 -17.98 -18.50
C THR A 287 -6.87 -17.96 -17.01
N ARG A 288 -7.86 -18.08 -16.11
CA ARG A 288 -7.71 -18.03 -14.64
C ARG A 288 -7.08 -16.72 -14.12
N GLU A 289 -7.15 -15.63 -14.89
CA GLU A 289 -6.75 -14.30 -14.41
C GLU A 289 -7.62 -13.88 -13.21
N ARG A 290 -6.95 -13.56 -12.10
CA ARG A 290 -7.59 -13.20 -10.83
C ARG A 290 -6.89 -11.98 -10.22
N ILE A 291 -7.67 -11.10 -9.60
CA ILE A 291 -7.16 -10.01 -8.78
C ILE A 291 -7.43 -10.30 -7.32
N GLY A 292 -6.43 -10.10 -6.48
CA GLY A 292 -6.59 -10.14 -5.03
C GLY A 292 -6.57 -8.74 -4.46
N LEU A 293 -7.56 -8.35 -3.68
CA LEU A 293 -7.50 -7.16 -2.82
C LEU A 293 -7.31 -7.62 -1.38
N SER A 294 -6.30 -7.12 -0.67
CA SER A 294 -6.09 -7.50 0.74
C SER A 294 -7.34 -7.20 1.59
N LEU A 295 -7.64 -8.03 2.60
CA LEU A 295 -8.83 -7.81 3.45
C LEU A 295 -8.82 -6.42 4.09
N ALA A 296 -7.67 -5.97 4.59
CA ALA A 296 -7.51 -4.61 5.12
C ALA A 296 -8.02 -3.52 4.16
N LEU A 297 -7.71 -3.65 2.86
CA LEU A 297 -8.11 -2.68 1.85
C LEU A 297 -9.57 -2.85 1.42
N TRP A 298 -10.06 -4.09 1.36
CA TRP A 298 -11.46 -4.39 1.12
C TRP A 298 -12.37 -3.83 2.22
N GLU A 299 -12.02 -4.06 3.48
CA GLU A 299 -12.72 -3.52 4.64
C GLU A 299 -12.71 -1.99 4.65
N ARG A 300 -11.61 -1.36 4.21
CA ARG A 300 -11.59 0.09 4.01
C ARG A 300 -12.61 0.54 2.97
N VAL A 301 -12.64 -0.08 1.79
CA VAL A 301 -13.63 0.27 0.75
C VAL A 301 -15.05 0.11 1.30
N LYS A 302 -15.36 -1.01 1.96
CA LYS A 302 -16.66 -1.27 2.59
C LYS A 302 -17.00 -0.26 3.70
N TRP A 303 -16.01 0.17 4.48
CA TRP A 303 -16.23 1.18 5.51
C TRP A 303 -16.58 2.54 4.92
N GLU A 304 -15.93 2.95 3.84
CA GLU A 304 -16.26 4.19 3.13
C GLU A 304 -17.65 4.15 2.48
N GLU A 305 -18.10 2.96 2.05
CA GLU A 305 -19.46 2.71 1.56
C GLU A 305 -20.49 2.87 2.70
N ASN A 306 -20.30 2.17 3.82
CA ASN A 306 -21.29 2.14 4.91
C ASN A 306 -21.45 3.48 5.64
N ARG A 307 -20.43 4.34 5.63
CA ARG A 307 -20.41 5.64 6.32
C ARG A 307 -21.55 6.59 5.89
N GLU A 308 -22.08 6.42 4.69
CA GLU A 308 -23.16 7.24 4.12
C GLU A 308 -24.57 6.71 4.44
N GLY A 309 -24.70 5.78 5.40
CA GLY A 309 -26.00 5.23 5.81
C GLY A 309 -26.52 4.12 4.88
N TRP A 310 -25.61 3.34 4.30
CA TRP A 310 -25.94 2.15 3.51
C TRP A 310 -26.19 0.96 4.45
N ASP A 311 -27.38 0.36 4.37
CA ASP A 311 -27.69 -0.93 5.00
C ASP A 311 -27.55 -2.07 3.99
N GLU A 312 -26.63 -3.02 4.24
CA GLU A 312 -26.49 -4.26 3.45
C GLU A 312 -27.81 -5.06 3.38
N GLY A 313 -28.74 -4.81 4.30
CA GLY A 313 -30.05 -5.46 4.40
C GLY A 313 -31.23 -4.66 3.84
N ALA A 314 -31.03 -3.43 3.33
CA ALA A 314 -32.12 -2.64 2.74
C ALA A 314 -32.38 -3.07 1.28
N SER A 315 -32.88 -4.29 1.11
CA SER A 315 -33.44 -4.80 -0.15
C SER A 315 -34.75 -4.11 -0.57
N THR A 316 -35.18 -3.04 0.13
CA THR A 316 -36.38 -2.29 -0.25
C THR A 316 -36.01 -1.25 -1.30
N MET A 317 -36.01 -1.72 -2.54
CA MET A 317 -35.82 -0.98 -3.76
C MET A 317 -36.90 0.11 -3.91
N SER A 318 -36.50 1.38 -3.88
CA SER A 318 -37.32 2.44 -4.46
C SER A 318 -37.39 2.22 -5.97
N GLU A 319 -38.60 2.08 -6.53
CA GLU A 319 -38.81 2.10 -7.98
C GLU A 319 -38.28 3.42 -8.54
N VAL A 320 -37.11 3.36 -9.19
CA VAL A 320 -36.61 4.47 -10.01
C VAL A 320 -37.53 4.55 -11.22
N LYS A 321 -38.26 5.65 -11.36
CA LYS A 321 -39.06 5.93 -12.55
C LYS A 321 -38.14 5.90 -13.78
N PHE A 322 -38.62 5.28 -14.86
CA PHE A 322 -37.93 5.17 -16.15
C PHE A 322 -37.35 6.53 -16.59
N GLY A 323 -36.06 6.58 -16.94
CA GLY A 323 -35.37 7.83 -17.34
C GLY A 323 -34.73 8.63 -16.19
N GLY A 324 -34.66 8.07 -14.98
CA GLY A 324 -33.96 8.68 -13.85
C GLY A 324 -32.45 8.38 -13.81
N PHE A 325 -31.70 9.20 -13.09
CA PHE A 325 -30.28 9.00 -12.80
C PHE A 325 -30.10 8.51 -11.36
N VAL A 326 -29.15 7.62 -11.15
CA VAL A 326 -28.72 7.18 -9.81
C VAL A 326 -27.29 7.63 -9.55
N LEU A 327 -26.99 7.99 -8.31
CA LEU A 327 -25.61 8.31 -7.94
C LEU A 327 -24.80 7.02 -7.84
N VAL A 328 -23.67 6.98 -8.56
CA VAL A 328 -22.69 5.90 -8.48
C VAL A 328 -21.40 6.46 -7.88
N GLU A 329 -20.87 5.74 -6.89
CA GLU A 329 -19.52 5.94 -6.39
C GLU A 329 -18.62 4.80 -6.88
N ARG A 330 -17.54 5.14 -7.57
CA ARG A 330 -16.58 4.19 -8.14
C ARG A 330 -15.24 4.30 -7.44
N PHE A 331 -14.80 3.23 -6.80
CA PHE A 331 -13.40 3.08 -6.40
C PHE A 331 -12.59 2.53 -7.57
N SER A 332 -11.63 3.30 -8.07
CA SER A 332 -10.81 2.92 -9.23
C SER A 332 -9.35 2.76 -8.81
N PHE A 333 -8.81 1.56 -8.98
CA PHE A 333 -7.41 1.21 -8.74
C PHE A 333 -6.66 1.25 -10.07
N LYS A 334 -5.79 2.25 -10.22
CA LYS A 334 -5.05 2.54 -11.44
C LYS A 334 -3.57 2.30 -11.23
N ARG A 335 -2.90 1.69 -12.19
CA ARG A 335 -1.43 1.77 -12.25
C ARG A 335 -1.04 3.22 -12.52
N LEU A 336 0.21 3.58 -12.24
CA LEU A 336 0.69 4.95 -12.46
C LEU A 336 0.82 5.35 -13.94
N ASP A 337 0.76 4.38 -14.86
CA ASP A 337 0.60 4.63 -16.30
C ASP A 337 -0.85 5.01 -16.71
N GLY A 338 -1.78 5.05 -15.75
CA GLY A 338 -3.19 5.37 -15.95
C GLY A 338 -4.09 4.16 -16.25
N SER A 339 -3.53 2.96 -16.45
CA SER A 339 -4.32 1.76 -16.72
C SER A 339 -5.13 1.31 -15.50
N VAL A 340 -6.43 1.10 -15.69
CA VAL A 340 -7.34 0.66 -14.61
C VAL A 340 -7.18 -0.85 -14.41
N VAL A 341 -6.84 -1.24 -13.18
CA VAL A 341 -6.67 -2.64 -12.77
C VAL A 341 -7.92 -3.17 -12.07
N LEU A 342 -8.63 -2.37 -11.27
CA LEU A 342 -9.87 -2.80 -10.63
C LEU A 342 -10.76 -1.58 -10.46
N ALA A 343 -12.05 -1.70 -10.76
CA ALA A 343 -13.05 -0.69 -10.43
C ALA A 343 -14.21 -1.34 -9.67
N LEU A 344 -14.63 -0.70 -8.58
CA LEU A 344 -15.72 -1.16 -7.70
C LEU A 344 -16.80 -0.09 -7.71
N ASP A 345 -17.96 -0.41 -8.26
CA ASP A 345 -19.08 0.52 -8.40
C ASP A 345 -20.14 0.24 -7.34
N PHE A 346 -20.44 1.29 -6.59
CA PHE A 346 -21.42 1.33 -5.52
C PHE A 346 -22.56 2.24 -5.93
N ILE A 347 -23.74 1.65 -6.11
CA ILE A 347 -24.91 2.36 -6.64
C ILE A 347 -25.84 2.73 -5.49
N HIS A 348 -26.04 4.02 -5.26
CA HIS A 348 -26.87 4.54 -4.17
C HIS A 348 -28.35 4.56 -4.57
N SER A 349 -29.09 3.51 -4.20
CA SER A 349 -30.52 3.35 -4.56
C SER A 349 -31.45 4.43 -3.99
N ASN A 350 -31.03 5.08 -2.90
CA ASN A 350 -31.74 6.17 -2.23
C ASN A 350 -31.37 7.57 -2.78
N LYS A 351 -30.31 7.70 -3.59
CA LYS A 351 -29.85 8.97 -4.17
C LYS A 351 -30.18 8.98 -5.67
N VAL A 352 -31.40 9.42 -5.98
CA VAL A 352 -31.97 9.40 -7.34
C VAL A 352 -32.29 10.82 -7.81
N ARG A 353 -32.09 11.09 -9.09
CA ARG A 353 -32.55 12.29 -9.80
C ARG A 353 -33.56 11.93 -10.87
N SER A 354 -34.65 12.69 -10.95
CA SER A 354 -35.50 12.69 -12.13
C SER A 354 -34.84 13.47 -13.26
N GLN A 355 -35.23 13.15 -14.50
CA GLN A 355 -34.83 13.89 -15.69
C GLN A 355 -35.22 15.36 -15.64
#